data_AF-A0A9X7Y0N9-F1
#
_entry.id   AF-A0A9X7Y0N9-F1
#
_cell.length_a   1.000
_cell.length_b   1.000
_cell.length_c   1.000
_cell.angle_alpha   90.00
_cell.angle_beta   90.00
_cell.angle_gamma   90.00
#
_symmetry.space_group_name_H-M   'P 1'
#
loop_
_entity.id
_entity.type
_entity.pdbx_description
1 polymer ?
#
loop_
_entity_poly.entity_id
_entity_poly.type
_entity_poly.pdbx_seq_one_letter_code
_entity_poly.pdbx_strand_id
1 'polypeptide(L)'
;MTETEGIGSLGQTKGEVKEALSNVADMLMKQYKNTVEFAVKMREKGPAYREAGEYLIAKGFWLSVRLIGALTGVSMDYLTPLDARVMSYKEFMTEWVGAQFRRLLEDYGINLPWYWKWFELELDYWHHDFIIGLYTWRRTLNVAFRGPTPDERKWLNEKYPNWEKFFGRVWDLYVKKIIDGQIPLPLTAVHLCNVCQVPIQAPTNGKYLRIYLREYKGKIYTLDSPACVWIFEQEPERYAGRRTYTQRVLEGMIQFTEEAYKNPKRLLEEVIWNMGQTEDGEAGLDPTDGAYALLYKEKDPDFFNRIKKYTEG
;
A
#
# COMPACT_ATOMS: atom_id res chain seq x y z
N MET A 1 -7.53 22.11 -26.36
CA MET A 1 -6.16 21.63 -26.12
C MET A 1 -5.53 22.57 -25.13
N THR A 2 -5.50 22.21 -23.85
CA THR A 2 -4.72 22.95 -22.85
C THR A 2 -3.25 22.58 -23.08
N GLU A 3 -2.45 23.56 -23.47
CA GLU A 3 -1.01 23.44 -23.58
C GLU A 3 -0.43 22.97 -22.24
N THR A 4 0.12 21.77 -22.22
CA THR A 4 1.01 21.30 -21.15
C THR A 4 2.36 21.99 -21.35
N GLU A 5 2.43 23.27 -21.01
CA GLU A 5 3.72 23.95 -20.88
C GLU A 5 4.50 23.34 -19.71
N GLY A 6 5.59 22.65 -20.05
CA GLY A 6 6.78 22.57 -19.20
C GLY A 6 6.75 21.62 -18.01
N ILE A 7 6.75 20.31 -18.26
CA ILE A 7 7.66 19.47 -17.46
C ILE A 7 8.98 19.48 -18.21
N GLY A 8 9.79 20.52 -17.96
CA GLY A 8 11.15 20.62 -18.52
C GLY A 8 11.99 19.40 -18.09
N SER A 9 13.04 19.13 -18.86
CA SER A 9 14.09 18.16 -18.47
C SER A 9 14.47 18.36 -17.01
N LEU A 10 14.63 17.26 -16.26
CA LEU A 10 15.13 17.31 -14.87
C LEU A 10 16.55 17.86 -14.79
N GLY A 11 17.23 18.11 -15.91
CA GLY A 11 18.63 18.51 -15.95
C GLY A 11 19.57 17.31 -16.04
N GLN A 12 20.85 17.58 -16.23
CA GLN A 12 21.89 16.56 -16.40
C GLN A 12 22.82 16.47 -15.20
N THR A 13 22.86 17.50 -14.36
CA THR A 13 23.66 17.52 -13.14
C THR A 13 22.80 17.33 -11.88
N LYS A 14 23.40 16.84 -10.79
CA LYS A 14 22.73 16.71 -9.49
C LYS A 14 22.14 18.04 -8.99
N GLY A 15 22.80 19.17 -9.29
CA GLY A 15 22.35 20.51 -8.92
C GLY A 15 21.08 20.90 -9.65
N GLU A 16 21.07 20.75 -10.98
CA GLU A 16 19.91 21.03 -11.83
C GLU A 16 18.71 20.13 -11.47
N VAL A 17 18.94 18.83 -11.24
CA VAL A 17 17.90 17.90 -10.80
C VAL A 17 17.29 18.32 -9.48
N LYS A 18 18.11 18.74 -8.52
CA LYS A 18 17.62 19.22 -7.23
C LYS A 18 16.76 20.48 -7.38
N GLU A 19 17.20 21.44 -8.19
CA GLU A 19 16.46 22.69 -8.43
C GLU A 19 15.14 22.44 -9.16
N ALA A 20 15.16 21.64 -10.23
CA ALA A 20 13.97 21.26 -10.98
C ALA A 20 12.94 20.56 -10.10
N LEU A 21 13.36 19.59 -9.27
CA LEU A 21 12.49 18.91 -8.33
C LEU A 21 11.94 19.86 -7.25
N SER A 22 12.74 20.83 -6.78
CA SER A 22 12.27 21.85 -5.84
C SER A 22 11.17 22.72 -6.46
N ASN A 23 11.36 23.18 -7.69
CA ASN A 23 10.37 24.01 -8.40
C ASN A 23 9.06 23.25 -8.64
N VAL A 24 9.14 21.96 -9.01
CA VAL A 24 7.96 21.10 -9.15
C VAL A 24 7.24 20.94 -7.82
N ALA A 25 7.98 20.70 -6.73
CA ALA A 25 7.40 20.57 -5.39
C ALA A 25 6.68 21.87 -4.96
N ASP A 26 7.30 23.03 -5.16
CA ASP A 26 6.70 24.33 -4.82
C ASP A 26 5.42 24.61 -5.61
N MET A 27 5.43 24.27 -6.91
CA MET A 27 4.24 24.41 -7.77
C MET A 27 3.10 23.50 -7.29
N LEU A 28 3.38 22.24 -6.97
CA LEU A 28 2.38 21.29 -6.47
C LEU A 28 1.81 21.76 -5.12
N MET A 29 2.67 22.28 -4.23
CA MET A 29 2.25 22.84 -2.94
C MET A 29 1.34 24.05 -3.12
N LYS A 30 1.64 24.94 -4.08
CA LYS A 30 0.78 26.09 -4.41
C LYS A 30 -0.61 25.64 -4.90
N GLN A 31 -0.68 24.63 -5.76
CA GLN A 31 -1.96 24.10 -6.25
C GLN A 31 -2.79 23.47 -5.13
N TYR A 32 -2.14 22.72 -4.23
CA TYR A 32 -2.81 22.13 -3.07
C TYR A 32 -3.37 23.21 -2.14
N LYS A 33 -2.59 24.26 -1.85
CA LYS A 33 -3.04 25.41 -1.05
C LYS A 33 -4.30 26.06 -1.64
N ASN A 34 -4.33 26.27 -2.96
CA ASN A 34 -5.51 26.83 -3.63
C ASN A 34 -6.77 25.97 -3.43
N THR A 35 -6.62 24.65 -3.35
CA THR A 35 -7.74 23.72 -3.12
C THR A 35 -8.30 23.88 -1.70
N VAL A 36 -7.42 24.00 -0.70
CA VAL A 36 -7.84 24.20 0.69
C VAL A 36 -8.46 25.58 0.87
N GLU A 37 -7.86 26.63 0.32
CA GLU A 37 -8.43 27.99 0.32
C GLU A 37 -9.82 28.03 -0.34
N PHE A 38 -10.00 27.31 -1.46
CA PHE A 38 -11.30 27.18 -2.11
C PHE A 38 -12.32 26.48 -1.20
N ALA A 39 -11.96 25.35 -0.59
CA ALA A 39 -12.83 24.63 0.34
C ALA A 39 -13.25 25.50 1.53
N VAL A 40 -12.35 26.37 2.01
CA VAL A 40 -12.63 27.31 3.10
C VAL A 40 -13.59 28.42 2.65
N LYS A 41 -13.39 29.01 1.46
CA LYS A 41 -14.33 30.00 0.90
C LYS A 41 -15.73 29.44 0.72
N MET A 42 -15.84 28.15 0.35
CA MET A 42 -17.13 27.50 0.20
C MET A 42 -17.94 27.43 1.51
N ARG A 43 -17.32 27.57 2.68
CA ARG A 43 -18.01 27.64 3.98
C ARG A 43 -18.95 28.84 4.08
N GLU A 44 -18.65 29.93 3.39
CA GLU A 44 -19.50 31.14 3.35
C GLU A 44 -20.87 30.86 2.73
N LYS A 45 -21.00 29.78 1.95
CA LYS A 45 -22.27 29.35 1.34
C LYS A 45 -23.19 28.59 2.31
N GLY A 46 -22.73 28.34 3.55
CA GLY A 46 -23.53 27.75 4.62
C GLY A 46 -23.04 26.36 5.09
N PRO A 47 -23.70 25.80 6.11
CA PRO A 47 -23.24 24.59 6.81
C PRO A 47 -23.03 23.37 5.91
N ALA A 48 -23.94 23.14 4.94
CA ALA A 48 -23.85 22.00 4.02
C ALA A 48 -22.58 22.05 3.14
N TYR A 49 -22.16 23.24 2.70
CA TYR A 49 -20.94 23.39 1.90
C TYR A 49 -19.68 23.24 2.74
N ARG A 50 -19.73 23.68 4.01
CA ARG A 50 -18.67 23.42 4.97
C ARG A 50 -18.47 21.92 5.18
N GLU A 51 -19.55 21.19 5.50
CA GLU A 51 -19.50 19.74 5.72
C GLU A 51 -18.98 18.99 4.49
N ALA A 52 -19.45 19.35 3.29
CA ALA A 52 -18.95 18.77 2.04
C ALA A 52 -17.46 19.05 1.81
N GLY A 53 -16.98 20.26 2.09
CA GLY A 53 -15.57 20.63 1.98
C GLY A 53 -14.69 19.84 2.95
N GLU A 54 -15.08 19.77 4.23
CA GLU A 54 -14.38 18.99 5.25
C GLU A 54 -14.37 17.49 4.91
N TYR A 55 -15.49 16.95 4.40
CA TYR A 55 -15.58 15.58 3.91
C TYR A 55 -14.58 15.30 2.78
N LEU A 56 -14.49 16.18 1.77
CA LEU A 56 -13.59 15.98 0.63
C LEU A 56 -12.12 16.04 1.04
N ILE A 57 -11.75 16.93 1.96
CA ILE A 57 -10.41 16.99 2.54
C ILE A 57 -10.08 15.69 3.27
N ALA A 58 -10.96 15.24 4.15
CA ALA A 58 -10.78 14.00 4.90
C ALA A 58 -10.74 12.77 3.97
N LYS A 59 -11.67 12.61 3.04
CA LYS A 59 -11.62 11.51 2.06
C LYS A 59 -10.32 11.52 1.25
N GLY A 60 -9.93 12.70 0.75
CA GLY A 60 -8.72 12.88 -0.05
C GLY A 60 -7.49 12.40 0.70
N PHE A 61 -7.30 12.86 1.94
CA PHE A 61 -6.20 12.43 2.78
C PHE A 61 -6.17 10.91 2.95
N TRP A 62 -7.30 10.28 3.32
CA TRP A 62 -7.36 8.83 3.55
C TRP A 62 -7.01 8.00 2.30
N LEU A 63 -7.54 8.38 1.14
CA LEU A 63 -7.25 7.66 -0.11
C LEU A 63 -5.78 7.87 -0.54
N SER A 64 -5.22 9.06 -0.30
CA SER A 64 -3.82 9.35 -0.57
C SER A 64 -2.87 8.52 0.32
N VAL A 65 -3.13 8.39 1.62
CA VAL A 65 -2.25 7.59 2.50
C VAL A 65 -2.21 6.12 2.12
N ARG A 66 -3.30 5.56 1.55
CA ARG A 66 -3.31 4.18 1.03
C ARG A 66 -2.35 4.00 -0.14
N LEU A 67 -2.27 4.98 -1.05
CA LEU A 67 -1.33 4.93 -2.17
C LEU A 67 0.12 5.19 -1.72
N ILE A 68 0.31 6.17 -0.84
CA ILE A 68 1.63 6.51 -0.29
C ILE A 68 2.20 5.34 0.52
N GLY A 69 1.41 4.72 1.39
CA GLY A 69 1.87 3.55 2.13
C GLY A 69 2.27 2.39 1.22
N ALA A 70 1.50 2.17 0.14
CA ALA A 70 1.71 1.06 -0.78
C ALA A 70 3.02 1.18 -1.56
N LEU A 71 3.37 2.40 -1.99
CA LEU A 71 4.54 2.65 -2.83
C LEU A 71 5.72 3.20 -2.00
N THR A 72 5.50 4.31 -1.31
CA THR A 72 6.53 5.02 -0.55
C THR A 72 6.91 4.25 0.71
N GLY A 73 5.93 3.76 1.49
CA GLY A 73 6.24 3.05 2.74
C GLY A 73 7.07 1.80 2.53
N VAL A 74 6.69 1.01 1.53
CA VAL A 74 7.44 -0.18 1.11
C VAL A 74 8.84 0.19 0.60
N SER A 75 8.94 1.26 -0.20
CA SER A 75 10.24 1.70 -0.74
C SER A 75 11.19 2.14 0.36
N MET A 76 10.72 2.91 1.34
CA MET A 76 11.55 3.44 2.43
C MET A 76 12.04 2.33 3.36
N ASP A 77 11.16 1.42 3.76
CA ASP A 77 11.47 0.46 4.83
C ASP A 77 12.01 -0.89 4.34
N TYR A 78 11.89 -1.20 3.05
CA TYR A 78 12.29 -2.49 2.50
C TYR A 78 13.20 -2.40 1.29
N LEU A 79 12.88 -1.55 0.31
CA LEU A 79 13.61 -1.54 -0.95
C LEU A 79 14.88 -0.68 -0.89
N THR A 80 14.86 0.40 -0.12
CA THR A 80 16.04 1.25 0.11
C THR A 80 17.10 0.45 0.89
N PRO A 81 18.37 0.40 0.41
CA PRO A 81 19.46 -0.24 1.12
C PRO A 81 19.59 0.27 2.55
N LEU A 82 19.91 -0.62 3.49
CA LEU A 82 19.87 -0.34 4.92
C LEU A 82 20.75 0.87 5.32
N ASP A 83 21.92 1.01 4.72
CA ASP A 83 22.88 2.11 4.93
C ASP A 83 22.43 3.45 4.31
N ALA A 84 21.45 3.43 3.42
CA ALA A 84 20.84 4.61 2.81
C ALA A 84 19.51 5.03 3.47
N ARG A 85 19.03 4.30 4.48
CA ARG A 85 17.79 4.65 5.20
C ARG A 85 18.03 5.78 6.17
N VAL A 86 17.53 6.97 5.84
CA VAL A 86 17.65 8.16 6.70
C VAL A 86 16.64 8.14 7.85
N MET A 87 15.42 7.63 7.59
CA MET A 87 14.33 7.51 8.56
C MET A 87 13.37 6.40 8.13
N SER A 88 12.50 5.95 9.03
CA SER A 88 11.43 5.02 8.69
C SER A 88 10.25 5.72 8.02
N TYR A 89 9.41 4.94 7.33
CA TYR A 89 8.15 5.42 6.78
C TYR A 89 7.26 6.09 7.84
N LYS A 90 7.17 5.52 9.05
CA LYS A 90 6.38 6.10 10.13
C LYS A 90 6.94 7.44 10.61
N GLU A 91 8.26 7.56 10.76
CA GLU A 91 8.91 8.83 11.09
C GLU A 91 8.58 9.88 10.01
N PHE A 92 8.73 9.52 8.74
CA PHE A 92 8.38 10.38 7.61
C PHE A 92 6.91 10.83 7.64
N MET A 93 5.97 9.88 7.75
CA MET A 93 4.54 10.18 7.76
C MET A 93 4.10 10.99 8.98
N THR A 94 4.77 10.83 10.12
CA THR A 94 4.44 11.56 11.34
C THR A 94 4.93 13.01 11.24
N GLU A 95 6.20 13.20 10.87
CA GLU A 95 6.88 14.49 10.88
C GLU A 95 6.54 15.35 9.67
N TRP A 96 6.55 14.77 8.47
CA TRP A 96 6.48 15.55 7.23
C TRP A 96 5.07 15.61 6.66
N VAL A 97 4.29 14.54 6.78
CA VAL A 97 2.93 14.51 6.22
C VAL A 97 1.90 14.88 7.28
N GLY A 98 1.88 14.15 8.38
CA GLY A 98 0.85 14.25 9.42
C GLY A 98 0.91 15.57 10.18
N ALA A 99 2.10 16.04 10.58
CA ALA A 99 2.24 17.32 11.27
C ALA A 99 1.89 18.51 10.37
N GLN A 100 2.33 18.50 9.11
CA GLN A 100 2.00 19.58 8.16
C GLN A 100 0.50 19.61 7.86
N PHE A 101 -0.14 18.46 7.66
CA PHE A 101 -1.58 18.39 7.43
C PHE A 101 -2.37 18.89 8.64
N ARG A 102 -2.00 18.48 9.86
CA ARG A 102 -2.62 18.99 11.11
C ARG A 102 -2.54 20.51 11.20
N ARG A 103 -1.35 21.08 11.04
CA ARG A 103 -1.15 22.53 11.08
C ARG A 103 -1.99 23.25 10.04
N LEU A 104 -2.04 22.72 8.82
CA LEU A 104 -2.87 23.28 7.75
C LEU A 104 -4.36 23.29 8.14
N LEU A 105 -4.88 22.21 8.72
CA LEU A 105 -6.27 22.16 9.17
C LEU A 105 -6.53 23.17 10.31
N GLU A 106 -5.61 23.29 11.26
CA GLU A 106 -5.68 24.26 12.36
C GLU A 106 -5.73 25.71 11.86
N ASP A 107 -4.83 26.08 10.93
CA ASP A 107 -4.76 27.42 10.33
C ASP A 107 -6.09 27.84 9.67
N TYR A 108 -6.89 26.88 9.21
CA TYR A 108 -8.20 27.10 8.59
C TYR A 108 -9.39 26.77 9.50
N GLY A 109 -9.17 26.46 10.78
CA GLY A 109 -10.23 26.11 11.73
C GLY A 109 -11.03 24.88 11.30
N ILE A 110 -10.33 23.85 10.82
CA ILE A 110 -10.89 22.56 10.42
C ILE A 110 -10.53 21.52 11.49
N ASN A 111 -11.52 20.75 11.94
CA ASN A 111 -11.24 19.65 12.86
C ASN A 111 -10.47 18.53 12.15
N LEU A 112 -9.61 17.87 12.92
CA LEU A 112 -8.93 16.68 12.45
C LEU A 112 -9.96 15.58 12.07
N PRO A 113 -9.74 14.81 10.98
CA PRO A 113 -10.66 13.73 10.62
C PRO A 113 -10.83 12.75 11.78
N TRP A 114 -12.07 12.30 12.03
CA TRP A 114 -12.40 11.41 13.14
C TRP A 114 -11.56 10.11 13.15
N TYR A 115 -11.13 9.67 11.97
CA TYR A 115 -10.35 8.45 11.80
C TYR A 115 -8.85 8.65 12.06
N TRP A 116 -8.38 9.83 12.45
CA TRP A 116 -6.96 10.13 12.58
C TRP A 116 -6.20 9.15 13.47
N LYS A 117 -6.83 8.69 14.56
CA LYS A 117 -6.29 7.63 15.42
C LYS A 117 -6.02 6.32 14.67
N TRP A 118 -6.82 5.99 13.65
CA TRP A 118 -6.61 4.84 12.79
C TRP A 118 -5.43 5.07 11.85
N PHE A 119 -5.30 6.28 11.29
CA PHE A 119 -4.13 6.64 10.51
C PHE A 119 -2.84 6.44 11.32
N GLU A 120 -2.77 7.00 12.53
CA GLU A 120 -1.59 6.89 13.39
C GLU A 120 -1.29 5.44 13.79
N LEU A 121 -2.34 4.68 14.13
CA LEU A 121 -2.22 3.26 14.46
C LEU A 121 -1.69 2.43 13.29
N GLU A 122 -2.20 2.69 12.08
CA GLU A 122 -1.86 1.92 10.89
C GLU A 122 -0.42 2.19 10.40
N LEU A 123 0.23 3.28 10.80
CA LEU A 123 1.64 3.54 10.49
C LEU A 123 2.59 2.47 11.04
N ASP A 124 2.18 1.72 12.06
CA ASP A 124 2.97 0.61 12.63
C ASP A 124 2.76 -0.74 11.92
N TYR A 125 1.77 -0.86 11.02
CA TYR A 125 1.33 -2.17 10.53
C TYR A 125 1.07 -2.22 9.03
N TRP A 126 0.36 -1.23 8.49
CA TRP A 126 -0.35 -1.40 7.23
C TRP A 126 0.60 -1.62 6.05
N HIS A 127 1.71 -0.88 5.95
CA HIS A 127 2.69 -1.04 4.87
C HIS A 127 3.53 -2.31 5.03
N HIS A 128 3.69 -2.82 6.25
CA HIS A 128 4.37 -4.10 6.51
C HIS A 128 3.53 -5.30 6.05
N ASP A 129 2.22 -5.28 6.30
CA ASP A 129 1.27 -6.22 5.69
C ASP A 129 1.27 -6.07 4.17
N PHE A 130 1.35 -4.83 3.69
CA PHE A 130 1.33 -4.54 2.26
C PHE A 130 2.51 -5.12 1.51
N ILE A 131 3.76 -4.98 2.01
CA ILE A 131 4.93 -5.59 1.36
C ILE A 131 4.85 -7.12 1.35
N ILE A 132 4.26 -7.75 2.38
CA ILE A 132 4.00 -9.19 2.35
C ILE A 132 3.07 -9.50 1.16
N GLY A 133 1.98 -8.74 1.00
CA GLY A 133 1.09 -8.85 -0.15
C GLY A 133 1.81 -8.62 -1.50
N LEU A 134 2.54 -7.52 -1.64
CA LEU A 134 3.27 -7.18 -2.86
C LEU A 134 4.31 -8.25 -3.22
N TYR A 135 5.04 -8.77 -2.23
CA TYR A 135 6.00 -9.85 -2.46
C TYR A 135 5.28 -11.13 -2.87
N THR A 136 4.19 -11.49 -2.19
CA THR A 136 3.42 -12.70 -2.50
C THR A 136 2.89 -12.65 -3.94
N TRP A 137 2.13 -11.60 -4.29
CA TRP A 137 1.54 -11.42 -5.62
C TRP A 137 2.45 -10.67 -6.61
N ARG A 138 3.77 -10.66 -6.40
CA ARG A 138 4.72 -9.86 -7.22
C ARG A 138 4.61 -10.06 -8.72
N ARG A 139 4.20 -11.25 -9.17
CA ARG A 139 4.00 -11.55 -10.59
C ARG A 139 2.84 -10.79 -11.23
N THR A 140 1.92 -10.21 -10.46
CA THR A 140 0.80 -9.41 -10.98
C THR A 140 1.13 -7.92 -11.05
N LEU A 141 2.39 -7.54 -10.82
CA LEU A 141 2.87 -6.17 -10.73
C LEU A 141 4.02 -5.98 -11.71
N ASN A 142 4.25 -4.76 -12.17
CA ASN A 142 5.41 -4.41 -13.00
C ASN A 142 6.60 -3.90 -12.18
N VAL A 143 6.64 -4.21 -10.88
CA VAL A 143 7.67 -3.77 -9.93
C VAL A 143 8.19 -4.98 -9.18
N ALA A 144 9.50 -5.03 -8.96
CA ALA A 144 10.18 -6.11 -8.25
C ALA A 144 10.23 -5.85 -6.74
N PHE A 145 10.04 -6.90 -5.94
CA PHE A 145 10.04 -6.83 -4.47
C PHE A 145 10.87 -7.98 -3.89
N ARG A 146 11.53 -7.74 -2.75
CA ARG A 146 12.27 -8.75 -1.99
C ARG A 146 11.85 -8.75 -0.52
N GLY A 147 12.14 -9.84 0.18
CA GLY A 147 12.05 -9.85 1.64
C GLY A 147 13.22 -9.12 2.32
N PRO A 148 13.09 -8.84 3.63
CA PRO A 148 14.16 -8.24 4.41
C PRO A 148 15.26 -9.26 4.76
N THR A 149 16.50 -8.81 4.79
CA THR A 149 17.65 -9.55 5.34
C THR A 149 17.61 -9.59 6.88
N PRO A 150 18.44 -10.42 7.55
CA PRO A 150 18.49 -10.46 9.02
C PRO A 150 18.83 -9.11 9.67
N ASP A 151 19.75 -8.33 9.07
CA ASP A 151 20.12 -7.02 9.61
C ASP A 151 19.02 -5.98 9.40
N GLU A 152 18.31 -6.04 8.27
CA GLU A 152 17.14 -5.19 8.03
C GLU A 152 15.98 -5.53 8.97
N ARG A 153 15.80 -6.80 9.37
CA ARG A 153 14.81 -7.18 10.39
C ARG A 153 15.11 -6.59 11.75
N LYS A 154 16.38 -6.53 12.15
CA LYS A 154 16.79 -5.84 13.39
C LYS A 154 16.39 -4.37 13.34
N TRP A 155 16.71 -3.68 12.24
CA TRP A 155 16.32 -2.28 12.04
C TRP A 155 14.80 -2.09 12.01
N LEU A 156 14.06 -2.98 11.33
CA LEU A 156 12.59 -2.94 11.30
C LEU A 156 12.02 -3.09 12.72
N ASN A 157 12.54 -4.02 13.52
CA ASN A 157 12.07 -4.20 14.89
C ASN A 157 12.51 -3.09 15.86
N GLU A 158 13.61 -2.39 15.58
CA GLU A 158 14.02 -1.18 16.29
C GLU A 158 13.06 -0.02 16.00
N LYS A 159 12.75 0.23 14.71
CA LYS A 159 11.86 1.31 14.27
C LYS A 159 10.39 1.04 14.56
N TYR A 160 10.00 -0.23 14.57
CA TYR A 160 8.64 -0.69 14.78
C TYR A 160 8.64 -1.75 15.88
N PRO A 161 8.55 -1.34 17.16
CA PRO A 161 8.46 -2.29 18.26
C PRO A 161 7.27 -3.23 18.03
N ASN A 162 7.53 -4.54 18.11
CA ASN A 162 6.64 -5.66 17.75
C ASN A 162 6.62 -6.09 16.28
N TRP A 163 7.41 -5.49 15.38
CA TRP A 163 7.48 -5.93 13.98
C TRP A 163 7.78 -7.42 13.88
N GLU A 164 8.77 -7.90 14.64
CA GLU A 164 9.20 -9.29 14.62
C GLU A 164 8.10 -10.24 15.13
N LYS A 165 7.39 -9.83 16.19
CA LYS A 165 6.24 -10.57 16.75
C LYS A 165 5.13 -10.78 15.71
N PHE A 166 4.97 -9.82 14.82
CA PHE A 166 3.80 -9.68 13.96
C PHE A 166 4.01 -10.14 12.52
N PHE A 167 5.17 -9.82 11.96
CA PHE A 167 5.51 -10.10 10.57
C PHE A 167 6.65 -11.11 10.42
N GLY A 168 7.47 -11.27 11.47
CA GLY A 168 8.67 -12.12 11.43
C GLY A 168 8.38 -13.56 11.05
N ARG A 169 7.31 -14.15 11.61
CA ARG A 169 6.90 -15.53 11.28
C ARG A 169 6.55 -15.71 9.80
N VAL A 170 5.89 -14.73 9.17
CA VAL A 170 5.53 -14.82 7.74
C VAL A 170 6.79 -14.81 6.87
N TRP A 171 7.73 -13.90 7.18
CA TRP A 171 9.01 -13.85 6.48
C TRP A 171 9.86 -15.08 6.73
N ASP A 172 9.88 -15.63 7.95
CA ASP A 172 10.58 -16.88 8.25
C ASP A 172 10.09 -18.03 7.33
N LEU A 173 8.77 -18.14 7.11
CA LEU A 173 8.21 -19.15 6.22
C LEU A 173 8.60 -18.94 4.75
N TYR A 174 8.68 -17.68 4.27
CA TYR A 174 9.16 -17.40 2.92
C TYR A 174 10.65 -17.72 2.75
N VAL A 175 11.48 -17.33 3.72
CA VAL A 175 12.91 -17.65 3.73
C VAL A 175 13.10 -19.17 3.70
N LYS A 176 12.35 -19.93 4.50
CA LYS A 176 12.43 -21.40 4.51
C LYS A 176 12.09 -22.00 3.15
N LYS A 177 11.00 -21.56 2.52
CA LYS A 177 10.60 -22.02 1.18
C LYS A 177 11.69 -21.77 0.14
N ILE A 178 12.29 -20.58 0.15
CA ILE A 178 13.36 -20.22 -0.80
C ILE A 178 14.60 -21.08 -0.57
N ILE A 179 15.00 -21.28 0.69
CA ILE A 179 16.11 -22.18 1.05
C ILE A 179 15.88 -23.62 0.57
N ASP A 180 14.62 -24.08 0.53
CA ASP A 180 14.22 -25.40 0.04
C ASP A 180 14.08 -25.46 -1.50
N GLY A 181 14.44 -24.40 -2.23
CA GLY A 181 14.32 -24.33 -3.68
C GLY A 181 12.90 -24.07 -4.19
N GLN A 182 11.99 -23.58 -3.34
CA GLN A 182 10.62 -23.23 -3.72
C GLN A 182 10.48 -21.73 -3.95
N ILE A 183 9.65 -21.37 -4.94
CA ILE A 183 9.26 -19.98 -5.19
C ILE A 183 7.91 -19.73 -4.52
N PRO A 184 7.81 -18.85 -3.49
CA PRO A 184 6.55 -18.60 -2.81
C PRO A 184 5.64 -17.73 -3.68
N LEU A 185 4.82 -18.37 -4.51
CA LEU A 185 3.77 -17.74 -5.32
C LEU A 185 2.37 -18.14 -4.79
N PRO A 186 1.37 -17.26 -4.94
CA PRO A 186 0.02 -17.52 -4.49
C PRO A 186 -0.69 -18.46 -5.45
N LEU A 187 -1.64 -19.22 -4.92
CA LEU A 187 -2.54 -20.07 -5.71
C LEU A 187 -3.97 -19.51 -5.72
N THR A 188 -4.14 -18.26 -5.28
CA THR A 188 -5.45 -17.61 -5.15
C THR A 188 -5.35 -16.12 -5.43
N ALA A 189 -6.49 -15.51 -5.75
CA ALA A 189 -6.60 -14.07 -5.95
C ALA A 189 -6.53 -13.33 -4.61
N VAL A 190 -6.01 -12.10 -4.66
CA VAL A 190 -6.10 -11.18 -3.53
C VAL A 190 -7.51 -10.59 -3.45
N HIS A 191 -8.00 -10.39 -2.23
CA HIS A 191 -9.28 -9.71 -2.01
C HIS A 191 -9.05 -8.20 -1.84
N LEU A 192 -9.73 -7.38 -2.63
CA LEU A 192 -9.50 -5.93 -2.71
C LEU A 192 -10.66 -5.14 -2.09
N CYS A 193 -10.35 -3.99 -1.52
CA CYS A 193 -11.36 -3.05 -1.01
C CYS A 193 -12.09 -2.31 -2.14
N ASN A 194 -13.43 -2.26 -2.08
CA ASN A 194 -14.26 -1.56 -3.05
C ASN A 194 -14.10 -0.02 -3.06
N VAL A 195 -13.45 0.58 -2.07
CA VAL A 195 -13.19 2.04 -2.03
C VAL A 195 -11.76 2.37 -2.46
N CYS A 196 -10.74 1.85 -1.80
CA CYS A 196 -9.33 2.19 -2.10
C CYS A 196 -8.68 1.27 -3.16
N GLN A 197 -9.30 0.15 -3.54
CA GLN A 197 -8.83 -0.82 -4.56
C GLN A 197 -7.49 -1.49 -4.27
N VAL A 198 -7.02 -1.38 -3.05
CA VAL A 198 -5.84 -2.11 -2.57
C VAL A 198 -6.27 -3.39 -1.83
N PRO A 199 -5.38 -4.39 -1.72
CA PRO A 199 -5.56 -5.56 -0.87
C PRO A 199 -6.11 -5.21 0.51
N ILE A 200 -7.11 -5.97 0.98
CA ILE A 200 -7.59 -5.82 2.34
C ILE A 200 -6.54 -6.40 3.28
N GLN A 201 -5.92 -5.50 4.05
CA GLN A 201 -4.92 -5.83 5.07
C GLN A 201 -5.54 -5.76 6.46
N ALA A 202 -4.83 -6.29 7.46
CA ALA A 202 -5.24 -6.11 8.83
C ALA A 202 -4.94 -4.66 9.25
N PRO A 203 -5.93 -3.85 9.69
CA PRO A 203 -5.68 -2.46 10.11
C PRO A 203 -4.85 -2.37 11.40
N THR A 204 -4.72 -3.51 12.08
CA THR A 204 -3.89 -3.74 13.27
C THR A 204 -3.49 -5.20 13.21
N ASN A 205 -2.33 -5.58 13.75
CA ASN A 205 -2.00 -7.01 13.86
C ASN A 205 -2.72 -7.67 15.06
N GLY A 206 -4.04 -7.72 14.96
CA GLY A 206 -4.86 -8.67 15.69
C GLY A 206 -4.80 -10.03 14.98
N LYS A 207 -5.08 -11.11 15.72
CA LYS A 207 -5.13 -12.50 15.21
C LYS A 207 -6.02 -12.70 13.96
N TYR A 208 -6.88 -11.73 13.65
CA TYR A 208 -7.90 -11.83 12.60
C TYR A 208 -7.86 -10.62 11.67
N LEU A 209 -7.79 -10.89 10.38
CA LEU A 209 -8.15 -9.94 9.32
C LEU A 209 -9.61 -9.50 9.52
N ARG A 210 -9.88 -8.19 9.38
CA ARG A 210 -11.25 -7.66 9.41
C ARG A 210 -11.65 -7.17 8.03
N ILE A 211 -12.70 -7.76 7.50
CA ILE A 211 -13.36 -7.32 6.27
C ILE A 211 -14.67 -6.68 6.68
N TYR A 212 -14.87 -5.42 6.31
CA TYR A 212 -16.12 -4.71 6.55
C TYR A 212 -17.04 -4.92 5.35
N LEU A 213 -18.28 -5.32 5.61
CA LEU A 213 -19.27 -5.55 4.57
C LEU A 213 -20.31 -4.42 4.56
N ARG A 214 -20.70 -3.99 3.35
CA ARG A 214 -21.84 -3.10 3.13
C ARG A 214 -22.68 -3.63 1.99
N GLU A 215 -23.99 -3.58 2.16
CA GLU A 215 -24.93 -3.87 1.10
C GLU A 215 -25.47 -2.56 0.52
N TYR A 216 -25.49 -2.47 -0.80
CA TYR A 216 -26.12 -1.36 -1.50
C TYR A 216 -26.72 -1.86 -2.81
N LYS A 217 -28.02 -1.58 -3.03
CA LYS A 217 -28.79 -2.03 -4.20
C LYS A 217 -28.64 -3.54 -4.49
N GLY A 218 -28.68 -4.36 -3.44
CA GLY A 218 -28.58 -5.82 -3.53
C GLY A 218 -27.18 -6.36 -3.85
N LYS A 219 -26.14 -5.51 -3.87
CA LYS A 219 -24.74 -5.92 -4.03
C LYS A 219 -23.97 -5.77 -2.71
N ILE A 220 -23.13 -6.75 -2.39
CA ILE A 220 -22.21 -6.72 -1.25
C ILE A 220 -20.88 -6.10 -1.68
N TYR A 221 -20.43 -5.12 -0.91
CA TYR A 221 -19.14 -4.42 -1.04
C TYR A 221 -18.25 -4.79 0.14
N THR A 222 -16.97 -5.05 -0.13
CA THR A 222 -15.97 -5.38 0.87
C THR A 222 -15.01 -4.22 1.05
N LEU A 223 -14.77 -3.84 2.30
CA LEU A 223 -14.04 -2.62 2.66
C LEU A 223 -12.95 -2.96 3.68
N ASP A 224 -11.81 -2.28 3.60
CA ASP A 224 -10.59 -2.59 4.37
C ASP A 224 -10.51 -1.90 5.74
N SER A 225 -11.32 -0.86 5.96
CA SER A 225 -11.14 0.02 7.12
C SER A 225 -12.42 0.75 7.50
N PRO A 226 -12.54 1.19 8.77
CA PRO A 226 -13.64 2.04 9.21
C PRO A 226 -13.76 3.34 8.40
N ALA A 227 -12.65 3.90 7.93
CA ALA A 227 -12.67 5.09 7.09
C ALA A 227 -13.16 4.80 5.66
N CYS A 228 -12.80 3.66 5.05
CA CYS A 228 -13.38 3.25 3.76
C CYS A 228 -14.88 2.92 3.88
N VAL A 229 -15.32 2.36 5.01
CA VAL A 229 -16.75 2.20 5.34
C VAL A 229 -17.45 3.55 5.33
N TRP A 230 -16.93 4.50 6.10
CA TRP A 230 -17.49 5.85 6.17
C TRP A 230 -17.54 6.52 4.81
N ILE A 231 -16.45 6.49 4.03
CA ILE A 231 -16.40 7.05 2.66
C ILE A 231 -17.47 6.41 1.76
N PHE A 232 -17.64 5.09 1.80
CA PHE A 232 -18.67 4.41 1.02
C PHE A 232 -20.08 4.88 1.40
N GLU A 233 -20.37 5.00 2.68
CA GLU A 233 -21.68 5.41 3.20
C GLU A 233 -22.05 6.86 2.85
N GLN A 234 -21.06 7.76 2.69
CA GLN A 234 -21.31 9.15 2.31
C GLN A 234 -21.69 9.31 0.83
N GLU A 235 -21.20 8.45 -0.07
CA GLU A 235 -21.45 8.57 -1.51
C GLU A 235 -21.60 7.20 -2.21
N PRO A 236 -22.52 6.33 -1.77
CA PRO A 236 -22.60 4.94 -2.23
C PRO A 236 -22.86 4.84 -3.74
N GLU A 237 -23.60 5.78 -4.33
CA GLU A 237 -23.83 5.85 -5.78
C GLU A 237 -22.53 6.00 -6.58
N ARG A 238 -21.53 6.72 -6.04
CA ARG A 238 -20.23 6.89 -6.70
C ARG A 238 -19.46 5.57 -6.80
N TYR A 239 -19.64 4.70 -5.81
CA TYR A 239 -18.98 3.41 -5.74
C TYR A 239 -19.84 2.26 -6.28
N ALA A 240 -21.12 2.51 -6.59
CA ALA A 240 -22.08 1.48 -6.97
C ALA A 240 -21.60 0.66 -8.19
N GLY A 241 -21.06 1.32 -9.21
CA GLY A 241 -20.54 0.68 -10.42
C GLY A 241 -19.13 0.08 -10.29
N ARG A 242 -18.45 0.26 -9.16
CA ARG A 242 -17.05 -0.16 -8.99
C ARG A 242 -16.95 -1.67 -8.82
N ARG A 243 -15.94 -2.25 -9.49
CA ARG A 243 -15.62 -3.67 -9.47
C ARG A 243 -14.13 -3.87 -9.26
N THR A 244 -13.79 -4.66 -8.25
CA THR A 244 -12.42 -5.18 -8.06
C THR A 244 -12.07 -6.15 -9.19
N TYR A 245 -10.78 -6.43 -9.40
CA TYR A 245 -10.36 -7.42 -10.40
C TYR A 245 -11.05 -8.78 -10.17
N THR A 246 -11.04 -9.27 -8.93
CA THR A 246 -11.70 -10.53 -8.55
C THR A 246 -13.20 -10.49 -8.82
N GLN A 247 -13.89 -9.37 -8.60
CA GLN A 247 -15.30 -9.23 -8.95
C GLN A 247 -15.52 -9.29 -10.47
N ARG A 248 -14.63 -8.72 -11.29
CA ARG A 248 -14.75 -8.81 -12.75
C ARG A 248 -14.61 -10.25 -13.25
N VAL A 249 -13.72 -11.04 -12.62
CA VAL A 249 -13.60 -12.48 -12.91
C VAL A 249 -14.88 -13.21 -12.51
N LEU A 250 -15.36 -13.01 -11.29
CA LEU A 250 -16.57 -13.68 -10.77
C LEU A 250 -17.86 -13.30 -11.52
N GLU A 251 -17.96 -12.06 -12.00
CA GLU A 251 -19.08 -11.56 -12.80
C GLU A 251 -18.96 -11.91 -14.29
N GLY A 252 -17.94 -12.68 -14.70
CA GLY A 252 -17.78 -13.14 -16.08
C GLY A 252 -17.21 -12.11 -17.07
N MET A 253 -16.81 -10.92 -16.59
CA MET A 253 -16.25 -9.85 -17.43
C MET A 253 -14.80 -10.15 -17.86
N ILE A 254 -14.09 -10.95 -17.07
CA ILE A 254 -12.78 -11.51 -17.40
C ILE A 254 -12.96 -13.01 -17.43
N GLN A 255 -12.51 -13.64 -18.52
CA GLN A 255 -12.61 -15.08 -18.73
C GLN A 255 -11.23 -15.64 -19.03
N PHE A 256 -10.95 -16.80 -18.46
CA PHE A 256 -9.74 -17.58 -18.67
C PHE A 256 -10.05 -18.86 -19.44
N THR A 257 -9.04 -19.55 -19.92
CA THR A 257 -9.21 -20.84 -20.60
C THR A 257 -9.74 -21.92 -19.64
N GLU A 258 -10.32 -22.98 -20.20
CA GLU A 258 -10.77 -24.14 -19.40
C GLU A 258 -9.63 -24.79 -18.60
N GLU A 259 -8.40 -24.73 -19.10
CA GLU A 259 -7.23 -25.25 -18.40
C GLU A 259 -6.92 -24.40 -17.15
N ALA A 260 -7.01 -23.07 -17.27
CA ALA A 260 -6.77 -22.15 -16.17
C ALA A 260 -7.70 -22.45 -14.98
N TYR A 261 -8.98 -22.74 -15.23
CA TYR A 261 -9.92 -23.10 -14.16
C TYR A 261 -9.63 -24.45 -13.47
N LYS A 262 -8.76 -25.29 -14.04
CA LYS A 262 -8.37 -26.59 -13.49
C LYS A 262 -6.95 -26.61 -12.93
N ASN A 263 -6.13 -25.60 -13.24
CA ASN A 263 -4.71 -25.54 -12.88
C ASN A 263 -4.35 -24.15 -12.31
N PRO A 264 -4.09 -24.04 -10.99
CA PRO A 264 -3.77 -22.75 -10.36
C PRO A 264 -2.53 -22.04 -10.91
N LYS A 265 -1.53 -22.78 -11.42
CA LYS A 265 -0.36 -22.18 -12.06
C LYS A 265 -0.76 -21.52 -13.38
N ARG A 266 -1.53 -22.26 -14.18
CA ARG A 266 -2.07 -21.74 -15.44
C ARG A 266 -3.00 -20.55 -15.22
N LEU A 267 -3.82 -20.60 -14.17
CA LEU A 267 -4.66 -19.47 -13.77
C LEU A 267 -3.82 -18.22 -13.48
N LEU A 268 -2.73 -18.36 -12.74
CA LEU A 268 -1.85 -17.23 -12.44
C LEU A 268 -1.22 -16.65 -13.72
N GLU A 269 -0.74 -17.47 -14.64
CA GLU A 269 -0.23 -17.02 -15.95
C GLU A 269 -1.26 -16.19 -16.71
N GLU A 270 -2.48 -16.69 -16.85
CA GLU A 270 -3.52 -15.98 -17.60
C GLU A 270 -4.01 -14.71 -16.90
N VAL A 271 -4.00 -14.68 -15.57
CA VAL A 271 -4.22 -13.44 -14.80
C VAL A 271 -3.15 -12.41 -15.13
N ILE A 272 -1.87 -12.80 -15.16
CA ILE A 272 -0.74 -11.92 -15.49
C ILE A 272 -0.91 -11.36 -16.91
N TRP A 273 -1.23 -12.22 -17.88
CA TRP A 273 -1.46 -11.80 -19.26
C TRP A 273 -2.66 -10.87 -19.40
N ASN A 274 -3.75 -11.14 -18.70
CA ASN A 274 -4.92 -10.28 -18.69
C ASN A 274 -4.62 -8.90 -18.06
N MET A 275 -3.69 -8.84 -17.11
CA MET A 275 -3.18 -7.60 -16.55
C MET A 275 -2.16 -6.90 -17.46
N GLY A 276 -1.90 -7.43 -18.67
CA GLY A 276 -1.04 -6.83 -19.68
C GLY A 276 0.45 -7.03 -19.41
N GLN A 277 0.81 -8.07 -18.66
CA GLN A 277 2.19 -8.43 -18.35
C GLN A 277 2.52 -9.79 -18.94
N THR A 278 3.78 -10.01 -19.29
CA THR A 278 4.36 -11.31 -19.63
C THR A 278 5.28 -11.82 -18.54
N GLU A 279 5.51 -13.13 -18.53
CA GLU A 279 6.42 -13.75 -17.57
C GLU A 279 7.89 -13.35 -17.81
N ASP A 280 8.20 -12.91 -19.03
CA ASP A 280 9.53 -12.62 -19.57
C ASP A 280 9.94 -11.16 -19.34
N GLY A 281 10.15 -10.79 -18.08
CA GLY A 281 10.77 -9.51 -17.70
C GLY A 281 9.80 -8.34 -17.46
N GLU A 282 8.50 -8.53 -17.67
CA GLU A 282 7.48 -7.52 -17.35
C GLU A 282 6.85 -7.75 -15.96
N ALA A 283 6.48 -8.99 -15.66
CA ALA A 283 5.97 -9.39 -14.36
C ALA A 283 7.06 -9.33 -13.28
N GLY A 284 6.71 -8.77 -12.12
CA GLY A 284 7.61 -8.50 -11.01
C GLY A 284 8.25 -9.76 -10.47
N LEU A 285 9.54 -9.67 -10.12
CA LEU A 285 10.34 -10.76 -9.59
C LEU A 285 10.91 -10.41 -8.22
N ASP A 286 11.58 -11.38 -7.61
CA ASP A 286 12.55 -11.07 -6.55
C ASP A 286 13.83 -10.56 -7.22
N PRO A 287 14.20 -9.28 -7.03
CA PRO A 287 15.36 -8.70 -7.70
C PRO A 287 16.69 -9.30 -7.22
N THR A 288 16.67 -10.05 -6.12
CA THR A 288 17.84 -10.74 -5.56
C THR A 288 17.88 -12.21 -5.90
N ASP A 289 16.90 -12.72 -6.66
CA ASP A 289 16.72 -14.14 -6.95
C ASP A 289 16.76 -15.02 -5.68
N GLY A 290 16.13 -14.51 -4.61
CA GLY A 290 16.10 -15.19 -3.31
C GLY A 290 17.40 -15.13 -2.50
N ALA A 291 18.44 -14.44 -2.96
CA ALA A 291 19.72 -14.33 -2.25
C ALA A 291 19.57 -13.73 -0.83
N TYR A 292 18.58 -12.85 -0.60
CA TYR A 292 18.30 -12.33 0.75
C TYR A 292 17.99 -13.44 1.76
N ALA A 293 17.36 -14.54 1.33
CA ALA A 293 16.99 -15.66 2.18
C ALA A 293 18.22 -16.51 2.55
N LEU A 294 19.21 -16.60 1.67
CA LEU A 294 20.45 -17.36 1.94
C LEU A 294 21.25 -16.76 3.09
N LEU A 295 21.20 -15.43 3.26
CA LEU A 295 21.85 -14.72 4.36
C LEU A 295 21.37 -15.18 5.75
N TYR A 296 20.18 -15.78 5.87
CA TYR A 296 19.70 -16.29 7.15
C TYR A 296 20.49 -17.50 7.64
N LYS A 297 21.07 -18.31 6.74
CA LYS A 297 21.94 -19.43 7.12
C LYS A 297 23.22 -18.94 7.82
N GLU A 298 23.68 -17.76 7.45
CA GLU A 298 24.96 -17.20 7.91
C GLU A 298 24.79 -16.22 9.06
N LYS A 299 23.75 -15.36 9.00
CA LYS A 299 23.59 -14.21 9.90
C LYS A 299 22.53 -14.39 10.99
N ASP A 300 21.75 -15.47 10.94
CA ASP A 300 20.69 -15.77 11.91
C ASP A 300 20.79 -17.22 12.40
N PRO A 301 21.68 -17.52 13.37
CA PRO A 301 21.94 -18.88 13.83
C PRO A 301 20.72 -19.56 14.47
N ASP A 302 19.72 -18.79 14.90
CA ASP A 302 18.50 -19.32 15.53
C ASP A 302 17.38 -19.58 14.51
N PHE A 303 17.54 -19.20 13.24
CA PHE A 303 16.51 -19.29 12.21
C PHE A 303 15.87 -20.69 12.13
N PHE A 304 16.68 -21.75 12.02
CA PHE A 304 16.15 -23.12 11.91
C PHE A 304 15.47 -23.62 13.18
N ASN A 305 15.91 -23.16 14.36
CA ASN A 305 15.23 -23.49 15.62
C ASN A 305 13.84 -22.83 15.68
N ARG A 306 13.72 -21.56 15.24
CA ARG A 306 12.43 -20.87 15.14
C ARG A 306 11.48 -21.60 14.19
N ILE A 307 11.96 -22.00 13.01
CA ILE A 307 11.17 -22.78 12.04
C ILE A 307 10.66 -24.09 12.67
N LYS A 308 11.56 -24.85 13.32
CA LYS A 308 11.21 -26.11 13.99
C LYS A 308 10.10 -25.91 15.01
N LYS A 309 10.21 -24.87 15.84
CA LYS A 309 9.18 -24.50 16.83
C LYS A 309 7.82 -24.18 16.20
N TYR A 310 7.78 -23.61 14.99
CA TYR A 310 6.52 -23.30 14.30
C TYR A 310 5.82 -24.52 13.71
N THR A 311 6.55 -25.60 13.43
CA THR A 311 6.04 -26.81 12.75
C THR A 311 5.74 -27.96 13.70
N GLU A 312 6.37 -27.98 14.88
CA GLU A 312 6.23 -29.05 15.87
C GLU A 312 5.25 -28.72 17.02
N GLY A 313 4.78 -27.46 17.11
CA GLY A 313 3.80 -26.99 18.10
C GLY A 313 2.48 -26.57 17.47
#